data_AF-A0A9D6JQQ9-F1
#
_entry.id   AF-A0A9D6JQQ9-F1
#
_cell.length_a   1.000
_cell.length_b   1.000
_cell.length_c   1.000
_cell.angle_alpha   90.00
_cell.angle_beta   90.00
_cell.angle_gamma   90.00
#
_symmetry.space_group_name_H-M   'P 1'
#
loop_
_entity.id
_entity.type
_entity.pdbx_description
1 polymer ?
#
loop_
_entity_poly.entity_id
_entity_poly.type
_entity_poly.pdbx_seq_one_letter_code
_entity_poly.pdbx_strand_id
1 'polypeptide(L)'
;MSSRFLDLAQNLRLLDSARRITGDAHFQQSHFATELFDKALRRGWMIKSVLKIDWIRGQVKKGNYYLSRHADSERQFDGLSLIEVEEALLTGRILEQYEDTGRGYRSLVVGFSQTGKPIHVVCGVREKYLVLVTIYIPCFPKFKTPYERG
;
A
#
# COMPACT_ATOMS: atom_id res chain seq x y z
N MET A 1 -7.91 -13.37 22.66
CA MET A 1 -9.15 -13.20 21.86
C MET A 1 -9.06 -11.86 21.15
N SER A 2 -8.81 -11.87 19.83
CA SER A 2 -8.35 -10.67 19.12
C SER A 2 -9.51 -9.74 18.74
N SER A 3 -9.21 -8.45 18.68
CA SER A 3 -10.12 -7.32 18.42
C SER A 3 -10.95 -7.43 17.13
N ARG A 4 -10.66 -8.41 16.26
CA ARG A 4 -11.43 -8.69 15.03
C ARG A 4 -12.84 -9.24 15.28
N PHE A 5 -13.10 -9.87 16.43
CA PHE A 5 -14.43 -10.40 16.74
C PHE A 5 -15.42 -9.31 17.21
N LEU A 6 -14.92 -8.23 17.81
CA LEU A 6 -15.74 -7.13 18.30
C LEU A 6 -16.18 -6.18 17.17
N ASP A 7 -15.33 -5.94 16.17
CA ASP A 7 -15.66 -5.12 14.98
C ASP A 7 -16.71 -5.77 14.07
N LEU A 8 -16.71 -7.10 13.97
CA LEU A 8 -17.70 -7.82 13.15
C LEU A 8 -19.10 -7.74 13.78
N ALA A 9 -19.16 -7.80 15.11
CA ALA A 9 -20.41 -7.71 15.86
C ALA A 9 -21.02 -6.29 15.85
N GLN A 10 -20.19 -5.24 15.82
CA GLN A 10 -20.67 -3.85 15.65
C GLN A 10 -21.25 -3.60 14.26
N ASN A 11 -20.63 -4.16 13.21
CA ASN A 11 -21.15 -4.04 11.84
C ASN A 11 -22.45 -4.82 11.61
N LEU A 12 -22.60 -6.00 12.22
CA LEU A 12 -23.86 -6.77 12.16
C LEU A 12 -25.01 -6.04 12.85
N ARG A 13 -24.76 -5.33 13.96
CA ARG A 13 -25.80 -4.53 14.65
C ARG A 13 -26.25 -3.30 13.85
N LEU A 14 -25.34 -2.69 13.07
CA LEU A 14 -25.67 -1.59 12.16
C LEU A 14 -26.51 -2.08 10.97
N LEU A 15 -26.24 -3.29 10.47
CA LEU A 15 -27.04 -3.93 9.42
C LEU A 15 -28.44 -4.34 9.91
N ASP A 16 -28.58 -4.81 11.15
CA ASP A 16 -29.88 -5.18 11.74
C ASP A 16 -30.74 -3.96 12.09
N SER A 17 -30.14 -2.81 12.42
CA SER A 17 -30.86 -1.55 12.64
C SER A 17 -31.30 -0.90 11.33
N ALA A 18 -30.54 -1.05 10.24
CA ALA A 18 -30.97 -0.66 8.89
C ALA A 18 -32.14 -1.51 8.37
N ARG A 19 -32.25 -2.79 8.78
CA ARG A 19 -33.34 -3.70 8.40
C ARG A 19 -34.70 -3.38 9.03
N ARG A 20 -34.74 -2.69 10.18
CA ARG A 20 -36.01 -2.36 10.88
C ARG A 20 -36.69 -1.09 10.38
N ILE A 21 -36.02 -0.28 9.56
CA ILE A 21 -36.54 1.03 9.12
C ILE A 21 -37.36 0.92 7.83
N THR A 22 -37.24 -0.17 7.07
CA THR A 22 -38.00 -0.37 5.84
C THR A 22 -39.03 -1.48 6.03
N GLY A 23 -40.23 -1.09 6.46
CA GLY A 23 -41.40 -1.97 6.42
C GLY A 23 -41.78 -2.31 4.98
N ASP A 24 -42.11 -3.58 4.77
CA ASP A 24 -42.93 -4.14 3.68
C ASP A 24 -42.78 -3.50 2.29
N ALA A 25 -41.68 -3.82 1.61
CA ALA A 25 -41.61 -3.77 0.16
C ALA A 25 -40.70 -4.91 -0.38
N HIS A 26 -41.34 -6.06 -0.60
CA HIS A 26 -41.07 -7.02 -1.67
C HIS A 26 -39.63 -7.10 -2.22
N PHE A 27 -38.87 -8.05 -1.64
CA PHE A 27 -37.98 -9.08 -2.23
C PHE A 27 -37.12 -8.80 -3.50
N GLN A 28 -37.52 -7.97 -4.45
CA GLN A 28 -36.80 -7.68 -5.69
C GLN A 28 -35.68 -6.62 -5.56
N GLN A 29 -35.67 -5.81 -4.50
CA GLN A 29 -34.61 -4.81 -4.30
C GLN A 29 -33.31 -5.40 -3.70
N SER A 30 -33.41 -6.58 -3.08
CA SER A 30 -32.27 -7.26 -2.42
C SER A 30 -31.25 -7.78 -3.43
N HIS A 31 -31.70 -8.40 -4.53
CA HIS A 31 -30.83 -8.91 -5.58
C HIS A 31 -30.09 -7.80 -6.34
N PHE A 32 -30.73 -6.64 -6.53
CA PHE A 32 -30.11 -5.52 -7.25
C PHE A 32 -28.98 -4.88 -6.43
N ALA A 33 -29.13 -4.78 -5.12
CA ALA A 33 -28.08 -4.30 -4.21
C ALA A 33 -26.89 -5.29 -4.16
N THR A 34 -27.15 -6.59 -4.15
CA THR A 34 -26.09 -7.62 -4.18
C THR A 34 -25.36 -7.62 -5.52
N GLU A 35 -26.06 -7.49 -6.65
CA GLU A 35 -25.44 -7.40 -7.97
C GLU A 35 -24.65 -6.12 -8.16
N LEU A 36 -25.14 -4.95 -7.72
CA LEU A 36 -24.38 -3.70 -7.77
C LEU A 36 -23.14 -3.75 -6.88
N PHE A 37 -23.23 -4.35 -5.70
CA PHE A 37 -22.10 -4.56 -4.80
C PHE A 37 -21.07 -5.54 -5.40
N ASP A 38 -21.53 -6.67 -5.94
CA ASP A 38 -20.67 -7.63 -6.65
C ASP A 38 -20.06 -7.04 -7.93
N LYS A 39 -20.79 -6.20 -8.65
CA LYS A 39 -20.32 -5.54 -9.88
C LYS A 39 -19.37 -4.39 -9.56
N ALA A 40 -19.55 -3.72 -8.42
CA ALA A 40 -18.59 -2.74 -7.88
C ALA A 40 -17.30 -3.41 -7.37
N LEU A 41 -17.40 -4.59 -6.75
CA LEU A 41 -16.25 -5.41 -6.35
C LEU A 41 -15.51 -6.00 -7.57
N ARG A 42 -16.24 -6.51 -8.58
CA ARG A 42 -15.66 -7.07 -9.82
C ARG A 42 -15.08 -6.00 -10.75
N ARG A 43 -15.56 -4.75 -10.71
CA ARG A 43 -14.98 -3.59 -11.42
C ARG A 43 -13.94 -2.82 -10.60
N GLY A 44 -13.56 -3.30 -9.41
CA GLY A 44 -12.48 -2.70 -8.62
C GLY A 44 -12.77 -1.28 -8.12
N TRP A 45 -14.03 -0.86 -8.01
CA TRP A 45 -14.37 0.54 -7.71
C TRP A 45 -14.48 0.87 -6.21
N MET A 46 -14.22 -0.08 -5.31
CA MET A 46 -14.26 0.17 -3.86
C MET A 46 -13.08 -0.44 -3.09
N ILE A 47 -11.90 -0.49 -3.70
CA ILE A 47 -10.66 -0.64 -2.93
C ILE A 47 -9.70 0.46 -3.39
N LYS A 48 -9.74 1.61 -2.71
CA LYS A 48 -8.55 2.48 -2.63
C LYS A 48 -7.49 1.68 -1.86
N SER A 49 -6.87 0.70 -2.51
CA SER A 49 -5.85 -0.16 -1.92
C SER A 49 -4.55 0.62 -1.84
N VAL A 50 -4.49 1.48 -0.84
CA VAL A 50 -3.27 2.04 -0.29
C VAL A 50 -2.30 0.90 0.02
N LEU A 51 -1.06 0.97 -0.49
CA LEU A 51 -0.01 0.05 -0.04
C LEU A 51 0.17 0.22 1.47
N LYS A 52 0.12 -0.90 2.20
CA LYS A 52 0.38 -0.91 3.64
C LYS A 52 1.84 -1.23 3.90
N ILE A 53 2.48 -0.49 4.81
CA ILE A 53 3.90 -0.71 5.15
C ILE A 53 4.16 -2.15 5.62
N ASP A 54 3.24 -2.75 6.38
CA ASP A 54 3.40 -4.14 6.84
C ASP A 54 3.36 -5.15 5.70
N TRP A 55 2.62 -4.87 4.63
CA TRP A 55 2.65 -5.71 3.43
C TRP A 55 4.01 -5.60 2.72
N ILE A 56 4.54 -4.38 2.57
CA ILE A 56 5.88 -4.13 1.98
C ILE A 56 6.94 -4.92 2.76
N ARG A 57 6.97 -4.75 4.09
CA ARG A 57 7.87 -5.49 4.99
C ARG A 57 7.71 -6.99 4.85
N GLY A 58 6.47 -7.48 4.74
CA GLY A 58 6.17 -8.89 4.53
C GLY A 58 6.72 -9.44 3.21
N GLN A 59 6.71 -8.65 2.12
CA GLN A 59 7.30 -9.05 0.84
C GLN A 59 8.82 -9.06 0.90
N VAL A 60 9.44 -8.05 1.52
CA VAL A 60 10.89 -7.95 1.70
C VAL A 60 11.42 -9.15 2.49
N LYS A 61 10.81 -9.48 3.64
CA LYS A 61 11.20 -10.65 4.45
C LYS A 61 11.13 -11.99 3.71
N LYS A 62 10.28 -12.08 2.68
CA LYS A 62 10.11 -13.28 1.85
C LYS A 62 11.04 -13.28 0.63
N GLY A 63 11.81 -12.22 0.39
CA GLY A 63 12.52 -12.00 -0.87
C GLY A 63 11.57 -11.85 -2.07
N ASN A 64 10.29 -11.55 -1.85
CA ASN A 64 9.25 -11.56 -2.88
C ASN A 64 9.09 -10.18 -3.52
N TYR A 65 10.17 -9.67 -4.09
CA TYR A 65 10.21 -8.38 -4.75
C TYR A 65 11.15 -8.43 -5.96
N TYR A 66 10.99 -7.46 -6.86
CA TYR A 66 11.91 -7.28 -7.97
C TYR A 66 12.25 -5.81 -8.16
N LEU A 67 13.46 -5.55 -8.65
CA LEU A 67 13.91 -4.21 -9.01
C LEU A 67 13.55 -3.93 -10.46
N SER A 68 13.07 -2.71 -10.72
CA SER A 68 13.09 -2.18 -12.09
C SER A 68 14.55 -1.94 -12.51
N ARG A 69 14.80 -1.90 -13.82
CA ARG A 69 16.13 -1.53 -14.35
C ARG A 69 16.57 -0.15 -13.83
N HIS A 70 15.64 0.79 -13.73
CA HIS A 70 15.91 2.13 -13.25
C HIS A 70 16.31 2.13 -11.77
N ALA A 71 15.57 1.38 -10.94
CA ALA A 71 15.88 1.22 -9.52
C ALA A 71 17.27 0.62 -9.30
N ASP A 72 17.63 -0.40 -10.09
CA ASP A 72 18.95 -1.03 -9.97
C ASP A 72 20.09 -0.10 -10.40
N SER A 73 19.90 0.67 -11.48
CA SER A 73 20.88 1.67 -11.91
C SER A 73 21.10 2.80 -10.90
N GLU A 74 20.02 3.37 -10.34
CA GLU A 74 20.14 4.47 -9.37
C GLU A 74 20.74 3.99 -8.04
N ARG A 75 20.32 2.82 -7.54
CA ARG A 75 20.90 2.20 -6.34
C ARG A 75 22.40 2.02 -6.47
N GLN A 76 22.88 1.56 -7.62
CA GLN A 76 24.30 1.39 -7.91
C GLN A 76 25.03 2.73 -8.01
N PHE A 77 24.42 3.72 -8.66
CA PHE A 77 24.97 5.07 -8.75
C PHE A 77 25.18 5.70 -7.37
N ASP A 78 24.22 5.51 -6.46
CA ASP A 78 24.30 6.00 -5.07
C ASP A 78 25.11 5.09 -4.13
N GLY A 79 25.75 4.03 -4.65
CA GLY A 79 26.58 3.13 -3.85
C GLY A 79 25.83 2.41 -2.72
N LEU A 80 24.53 2.18 -2.92
CA LEU A 80 23.70 1.43 -1.99
C LEU A 80 23.85 -0.07 -2.28
N SER A 81 23.81 -0.92 -1.26
CA SER A 81 23.71 -2.39 -1.34
C SER A 81 22.25 -2.87 -1.26
N LEU A 82 21.94 -4.11 -1.68
CA LEU A 82 20.56 -4.62 -1.59
C LEU A 82 20.16 -4.78 -0.12
N ILE A 83 21.11 -5.19 0.72
CA ILE A 83 20.95 -5.31 2.17
C ILE A 83 20.55 -3.96 2.77
N GLU A 84 21.24 -2.86 2.43
CA GLU A 84 20.87 -1.52 2.92
C GLU A 84 19.46 -1.09 2.48
N VAL A 85 19.04 -1.46 1.26
CA VAL A 85 17.68 -1.19 0.78
C VAL A 85 16.64 -2.00 1.56
N GLU A 86 16.90 -3.28 1.81
CA GLU A 86 16.02 -4.13 2.62
C GLU A 86 15.92 -3.62 4.06
N GLU A 87 17.03 -3.24 4.70
CA GLU A 87 17.07 -2.60 6.02
C GLU A 87 16.17 -1.36 6.07
N ALA A 88 16.29 -0.49 5.08
CA ALA A 88 15.49 0.71 4.97
C ALA A 88 14.00 0.40 4.78
N LEU A 89 13.64 -0.59 3.96
CA LEU A 89 12.24 -0.98 3.77
C LEU A 89 11.64 -1.67 5.01
N LEU A 90 12.45 -2.45 5.75
CA LEU A 90 12.02 -3.18 6.94
C LEU A 90 11.70 -2.23 8.11
N THR A 91 12.48 -1.17 8.27
CA THR A 91 12.33 -0.19 9.37
C THR A 91 11.62 1.10 8.95
N GLY A 92 11.49 1.33 7.64
CA GLY A 92 10.99 2.57 7.07
C GLY A 92 9.50 2.83 7.29
N ARG A 93 9.08 4.02 6.84
CA ARG A 93 7.70 4.49 6.84
C ARG A 93 7.31 5.00 5.46
N ILE A 94 6.02 4.91 5.14
CA ILE A 94 5.49 5.53 3.92
C ILE A 94 5.49 7.05 4.12
N LEU A 95 6.20 7.76 3.24
CA LEU A 95 6.27 9.21 3.20
C LEU A 95 5.20 9.80 2.28
N GLU A 96 5.01 9.21 1.10
CA GLU A 96 4.02 9.66 0.11
C GLU A 96 3.28 8.46 -0.47
N GLN A 97 2.03 8.68 -0.86
CA GLN A 97 1.23 7.71 -1.60
C GLN A 97 0.76 8.33 -2.91
N TYR A 98 0.88 7.58 -3.99
CA TYR A 98 0.47 7.99 -5.31
C TYR A 98 -0.70 7.13 -5.78
N GLU A 99 -1.75 7.81 -6.23
CA GLU A 99 -2.92 7.16 -6.81
C GLU A 99 -2.57 6.38 -8.07
N ASP A 100 -3.39 5.39 -8.40
CA ASP A 100 -3.20 4.60 -9.60
C ASP A 100 -3.55 5.42 -10.84
N THR A 101 -2.53 5.83 -11.59
CA THR A 101 -2.67 6.54 -12.87
C THR A 101 -2.69 5.57 -14.08
N GLY A 102 -3.17 4.34 -13.89
CA GLY A 102 -3.09 3.26 -14.89
C GLY A 102 -1.74 2.53 -14.92
N ARG A 103 -0.91 2.74 -13.89
CA ARG A 103 0.41 2.09 -13.72
C ARG A 103 0.56 1.38 -12.39
N GLY A 104 -0.54 1.21 -11.67
CA GLY A 104 -0.58 0.70 -10.31
C GLY A 104 -0.35 1.79 -9.27
N TYR A 105 -0.92 1.54 -8.09
CA TYR A 105 -0.63 2.29 -6.87
C TYR A 105 0.85 2.25 -6.54
N ARG A 106 1.38 3.40 -6.13
CA ARG A 106 2.78 3.54 -5.75
C ARG A 106 2.90 4.24 -4.40
N SER A 107 3.98 4.03 -3.70
CA SER A 107 4.29 4.70 -2.44
C SER A 107 5.77 5.00 -2.37
N LEU A 108 6.10 6.19 -1.89
CA LEU A 108 7.46 6.55 -1.49
C LEU A 108 7.65 6.11 -0.05
N VAL A 109 8.59 5.20 0.18
CA VAL A 109 9.05 4.80 1.50
C VAL A 109 10.35 5.51 1.80
N VAL A 110 10.46 6.06 3.00
CA VAL A 110 11.71 6.56 3.58
C VAL A 110 12.14 5.60 4.69
N GLY A 111 13.40 5.20 4.65
CA GLY A 111 14.03 4.37 5.66
C GLY A 111 15.51 4.64 5.75
N PHE A 112 16.19 3.90 6.63
CA PHE A 112 17.62 4.06 6.87
C PHE A 112 18.31 2.71 6.85
N SER A 113 19.53 2.66 6.31
CA SER A 113 20.42 1.53 6.55
C SER A 113 20.85 1.47 8.02
N GLN A 114 21.43 0.35 8.43
CA GLN A 114 22.05 0.23 9.76
C GLN A 114 23.19 1.24 9.98
N THR A 115 23.83 1.70 8.91
CA THR A 115 24.86 2.75 8.94
C THR A 115 24.29 4.17 8.97
N GLY A 116 22.97 4.33 8.98
CA GLY A 116 22.29 5.62 9.07
C GLY A 116 22.14 6.36 7.74
N LYS A 117 22.41 5.72 6.59
CA LYS A 117 22.17 6.36 5.29
C LYS A 117 20.67 6.47 5.02
N PRO A 118 20.13 7.65 4.69
CA PRO A 118 18.74 7.79 4.30
C PRO A 118 18.52 7.20 2.91
N ILE A 119 17.48 6.39 2.74
CA ILE A 119 17.15 5.73 1.47
C ILE A 119 15.67 5.96 1.16
N HIS A 120 15.43 6.48 -0.03
CA HIS A 120 14.12 6.62 -0.63
C HIS A 120 13.86 5.49 -1.61
N VAL A 121 12.70 4.86 -1.46
CA VAL A 121 12.26 3.79 -2.36
C VAL A 121 10.86 4.09 -2.81
N VAL A 122 10.66 4.32 -4.12
CA VAL A 122 9.31 4.28 -4.68
C VAL A 122 9.01 2.83 -5.01
N CYS A 123 7.92 2.31 -4.45
CA CYS A 123 7.51 0.95 -4.67
C CYS A 123 6.02 0.84 -5.01
N GLY A 124 5.64 -0.27 -5.63
CA GLY A 124 4.26 -0.56 -6.01
C GLY A 124 3.99 -2.06 -5.98
N VAL A 125 2.78 -2.44 -6.42
CA VAL A 125 2.37 -3.84 -6.52
C VAL A 125 2.25 -4.23 -7.98
N ARG A 126 2.81 -5.38 -8.35
CA ARG A 126 2.47 -6.07 -9.60
C ARG A 126 2.11 -7.51 -9.27
N GLU A 127 0.86 -7.85 -9.56
CA GLU A 127 0.26 -9.13 -9.18
C GLU A 127 0.44 -9.39 -7.67
N LYS A 128 1.32 -10.33 -7.29
CA LYS A 128 1.62 -10.71 -5.91
C LYS A 128 3.00 -10.23 -5.42
N TYR A 129 3.73 -9.49 -6.25
CA TYR A 129 5.12 -9.08 -5.99
C TYR A 129 5.20 -7.60 -5.63
N LEU A 130 6.14 -7.28 -4.74
CA LEU A 130 6.58 -5.90 -4.51
C LEU A 130 7.51 -5.46 -5.65
N VAL A 131 7.29 -4.27 -6.16
CA VAL A 131 8.08 -3.69 -7.24
C VAL A 131 8.85 -2.51 -6.70
N LEU A 132 10.18 -2.53 -6.79
CA LEU A 132 11.00 -1.37 -6.48
C LEU A 132 11.22 -0.58 -7.78
N VAL A 133 10.59 0.59 -7.88
CA VAL A 133 10.52 1.39 -9.12
C VAL A 133 11.74 2.29 -9.26
N THR A 134 12.15 2.95 -8.18
CA THR A 134 13.35 3.80 -8.06
C THR A 134 13.86 3.70 -6.62
N ILE A 135 15.19 3.76 -6.45
CA ILE A 135 15.89 3.69 -5.16
C ILE A 135 17.00 4.74 -5.20
N TYR A 136 17.03 5.66 -4.23
CA TYR A 136 18.02 6.73 -4.20
C TYR A 136 18.23 7.30 -2.79
N ILE A 137 19.34 8.01 -2.58
CA ILE A 137 19.59 8.84 -1.40
C ILE A 137 18.91 10.19 -1.62
N PRO A 138 18.00 10.65 -0.74
CA PRO A 138 17.34 11.94 -0.92
C PRO A 138 18.33 13.10 -0.82
N CYS A 139 18.28 14.02 -1.78
CA CYS A 139 19.17 15.17 -1.87
C CYS A 139 18.44 16.46 -2.28
N PHE A 140 19.08 17.59 -1.98
CA PHE A 140 18.65 18.93 -2.44
C PHE A 140 18.82 19.05 -3.97
N PRO A 141 17.97 19.80 -4.71
CA PRO A 141 16.85 20.62 -4.24
C PRO A 141 15.55 19.86 -4.04
N LYS A 142 15.50 18.56 -4.36
CA LYS A 142 14.24 17.80 -4.32
C LYS A 142 13.76 17.57 -2.89
N PHE A 143 14.69 17.45 -1.95
CA PHE A 143 14.44 17.24 -0.53
C PHE A 143 15.40 18.09 0.31
N LYS A 144 14.87 18.82 1.30
CA LYS A 144 15.64 19.57 2.31
C LYS A 144 16.16 18.63 3.40
N THR A 145 15.31 17.69 3.79
CA THR A 145 15.62 16.59 4.72
C THR A 145 15.15 15.29 4.09
N PRO A 146 15.53 14.11 4.61
CA PRO A 146 14.96 12.84 4.15
C PRO A 146 13.43 12.75 4.24
N TYR A 147 12.74 13.72 4.86
CA TYR A 147 11.29 13.70 5.02
C TYR A 147 10.58 14.84 4.31
N GLU A 148 11.28 15.92 3.96
CA GLU A 148 10.67 17.17 3.53
C GLU A 148 11.12 17.55 2.13
N ARG A 149 10.16 17.79 1.24
CA ARG A 149 10.40 18.30 -0.12
C ARG A 149 11.03 19.69 -0.08
N GLY A 150 11.87 19.97 -1.07
CA GLY A 150 12.48 21.28 -1.25
C GLY A 150 11.54 22.30 -1.85
#